data_AF-A0A2N2S3J6-F1
#
_entry.id   AF-A0A2N2S3J6-F1
#
_cell.length_a   1.000
_cell.length_b   1.000
_cell.length_c   1.000
_cell.angle_alpha   90.00
_cell.angle_beta   90.00
_cell.angle_gamma   90.00
#
_symmetry.space_group_name_H-M   'P 1'
#
loop_
_entity.id
_entity.type
_entity.pdbx_description
1 polymer ?
#
loop_
_entity_poly.entity_id
_entity_poly.type
_entity_poly.pdbx_seq_one_letter_code
_entity_poly.pdbx_strand_id
1 'polypeptide(L)' 'MTAFRYSALDTAGQSTQGVIEAESGRAARTLLRERGLFPLDVVTVSATPGSGRRPR' A
#
# COMPACT_ATOMS: atom_id res chain seq x y z
N MET A 1 11.98 -9.07 -1.15
CA MET A 1 11.24 -7.82 -0.84
C MET A 1 9.84 -7.96 -1.39
N THR A 2 8.83 -7.43 -0.70
CA THR A 2 7.42 -7.60 -1.08
C THR A 2 6.91 -6.28 -1.64
N ALA A 3 6.18 -6.33 -2.75
CA ALA A 3 5.55 -5.15 -3.33
C ALA A 3 4.23 -4.84 -2.60
N PHE A 4 4.07 -3.58 -2.21
CA PHE A 4 2.85 -3.04 -1.61
C PHE A 4 2.34 -1.91 -2.50
N ARG A 5 1.09 -2.00 -2.95
CA ARG A 5 0.40 -0.86 -3.56
C ARG A 5 -0.02 0.07 -2.43
N TYR A 6 0.28 1.35 -2.60
CA TYR A 6 -0.09 2.38 -1.65
C TYR A 6 -0.90 3.48 -2.32
N SER A 7 -1.78 4.08 -1.53
CA SER A 7 -2.45 5.34 -1.81
C SER A 7 -2.12 6.28 -0.65
N ALA A 8 -1.60 7.45 -0.92
CA ALA A 8 -1.18 8.43 0.06
C ALA A 8 -1.56 9.85 -0.37
N LEU A 9 -1.65 10.77 0.57
CA LEU A 9 -1.79 12.21 0.28
C LEU A 9 -0.44 12.90 0.45
N ASP A 10 -0.10 13.79 -0.46
CA ASP A 10 1.03 14.69 -0.24
C ASP A 10 0.66 15.84 0.71
N THR A 11 1.64 16.67 1.06
CA THR A 11 1.43 17.84 1.91
C THR A 11 0.59 18.94 1.26
N ALA A 12 0.37 18.89 -0.06
CA ALA A 12 -0.51 19.77 -0.80
C ALA A 12 -1.96 19.23 -0.89
N GLY A 13 -2.24 18.05 -0.33
CA GLY A 13 -3.53 17.38 -0.38
C GLY A 13 -3.80 16.63 -1.70
N GLN A 14 -2.79 16.43 -2.54
CA GLN A 14 -2.91 15.62 -3.75
C GLN A 14 -2.80 14.14 -3.41
N SER A 15 -3.73 13.35 -3.94
CA SER A 15 -3.70 11.90 -3.80
C SER A 15 -2.67 11.31 -4.76
N THR A 16 -1.63 10.72 -4.22
CA THR A 16 -0.62 9.96 -4.95
C THR A 16 -0.79 8.48 -4.69
N GLN A 17 -0.58 7.67 -5.72
CA GLN A 17 -0.69 6.23 -5.62
C GLN A 17 0.43 5.57 -6.41
N GLY A 18 0.92 4.46 -5.90
CA GLY A 18 2.09 3.81 -6.46
C GLY A 18 2.31 2.42 -5.87
N VAL A 19 3.44 1.84 -6.22
CA VAL A 19 3.91 0.58 -5.64
C VAL A 19 5.22 0.87 -4.92
N ILE A 20 5.36 0.36 -3.71
CA ILE A 20 6.57 0.45 -2.91
C ILE A 20 7.00 -0.94 -2.48
N GLU A 21 8.30 -1.20 -2.55
CA GLU A 21 8.87 -2.44 -2.06
C GLU A 21 9.25 -2.27 -0.59
N ALA A 22 8.75 -3.16 0.26
CA ALA A 22 9.03 -3.13 1.68
C ALA A 22 9.08 -4.55 2.25
N GLU A 23 9.62 -4.65 3.46
CA GLU A 23 9.71 -5.90 4.21
C GLU A 23 8.36 -6.26 4.84
N SER A 24 7.52 -5.26 5.12
CA SER A 24 6.20 -5.41 5.72
C SER A 24 5.32 -4.19 5.43
N GLY A 25 4.00 -4.33 5.63
CA GLY A 25 3.07 -3.20 5.48
C GLY A 25 3.34 -2.05 6.46
N ARG A 26 3.95 -2.35 7.63
CA ARG A 26 4.41 -1.33 8.57
C ARG A 26 5.61 -0.56 7.99
N ALA A 27 6.60 -1.27 7.46
CA ALA A 27 7.77 -0.67 6.82
C ALA A 27 7.37 0.22 5.62
N ALA A 28 6.43 -0.24 4.78
CA ALA A 28 5.89 0.56 3.67
C ALA A 28 5.28 1.89 4.15
N ARG A 29 4.50 1.87 5.24
CA ARG A 29 3.92 3.10 5.82
C ARG A 29 4.98 4.03 6.42
N THR A 30 6.05 3.49 7.01
CA THR A 30 7.17 4.29 7.51
C THR A 30 7.86 5.02 6.36
N LEU A 31 8.22 4.31 5.29
CA LEU A 31 8.85 4.89 4.10
C LEU A 31 7.99 5.99 3.47
N LEU A 32 6.67 5.82 3.43
CA LEU A 32 5.76 6.86 2.93
C LEU A 32 5.79 8.12 3.81
N ARG A 33 5.76 7.96 5.14
CA ARG A 33 5.86 9.08 6.09
C ARG A 33 7.19 9.80 6.01
N GLU A 34 8.30 9.07 5.87
CA GLU A 34 9.64 9.64 5.69
C GLU A 34 9.74 10.49 4.42
N ARG A 35 8.94 10.15 3.39
CA ARG A 35 8.84 10.92 2.14
C ARG A 35 7.88 12.11 2.23
N GLY A 36 7.31 12.39 3.41
CA GLY A 36 6.31 13.44 3.60
C GLY A 36 4.93 13.10 3.02
N LEU A 37 4.68 11.81 2.74
CA LEU A 37 3.40 11.33 2.26
C LEU A 37 2.58 10.75 3.42
N PHE A 38 1.28 11.03 3.43
CA PHE A 38 0.32 10.51 4.38
C PHE A 38 -0.32 9.23 3.84
N PRO A 39 0.09 8.03 4.27
CA PRO A 39 -0.47 6.78 3.78
C PRO A 39 -1.95 6.67 4.15
N LEU A 40 -2.82 6.65 3.14
CA LEU A 40 -4.25 6.39 3.27
C LEU A 40 -4.54 4.89 3.27
N ASP A 41 -3.96 4.19 2.30
CA ASP A 41 -4.14 2.74 2.15
C ASP A 41 -2.83 2.09 1.70
N VAL A 42 -2.57 0.88 2.22
CA VAL A 42 -1.37 0.10 1.90
C VAL A 42 -1.76 -1.38 1.85
N VAL A 43 -1.74 -1.94 0.64
CA VAL A 43 -2.18 -3.31 0.35
C VAL A 43 -1.03 -4.10 -0.28
N THR A 44 -0.83 -5.33 0.17
CA THR A 44 0.13 -6.26 -0.46
C THR A 44 -0.31 -6.59 -1.88
N VAL A 45 0.58 -6.43 -2.86
CA VAL A 45 0.30 -6.79 -4.26
C VAL A 45 0.09 -8.32 -4.40
N SER A 46 0.63 -9.10 -3.46
CA SER A 46 0.45 -10.56 -3.40
C SER A 46 -0.88 -11.03 -2.81
N ALA A 47 -1.72 -10.13 -2.27
CA ALA A 47 -3.08 -10.50 -1.89
C ALA A 47 -3.97 -10.50 -3.15
N THR A 48 -3.83 -11.51 -4.00
CA THR A 48 -4.99 -12.02 -4.71
C THR A 48 -5.94 -12.50 -3.61
N PRO A 49 -7.06 -11.83 -3.31
CA PRO A 49 -8.04 -12.43 -2.42
C PRO A 49 -8.41 -13.73 -3.09
N GLY A 50 -8.27 -14.83 -2.34
CA GLY A 50 -8.61 -16.15 -2.81
C GLY A 50 -9.92 -16.06 -3.57
N SER A 51 -9.89 -16.64 -4.76
CA SER A 51 -11.04 -17.21 -5.43
C SER A 51 -11.77 -18.10 -4.42
N GLY A 52 -12.56 -17.46 -3.56
CA GLY A 52 -13.47 -18.06 -2.60
C GLY A 52 -14.70 -18.48 -3.38
N ARG A 53 -14.51 -19.51 -4.20
CA ARG A 53 -15.50 -20.52 -4.57
C ARG A 53 -16.82 -20.33 -3.83
N ARG A 54 -17.80 -19.76 -4.51
CA ARG A 54 -19.22 -19.90 -4.17
C ARG A 54 -19.49 -21.41 -3.99
N PRO A 55 -19.86 -21.91 -2.80
CA PRO A 55 -20.59 -23.16 -2.75
C PRO A 55 -22.04 -22.86 -3.20
N ARG A 56 -22.56 -23.76 -4.03
CA ARG A 56 -23.97 -23.80 -4.40
C ARG A 56 -24.84 -24.18 -3.22
#